data_AF-A0AAV6YHW4-F1
#
_entry.id   AF-A0AAV6YHW4-F1
#
_cell.length_a   1.000
_cell.length_b   1.000
_cell.length_c   1.000
_cell.angle_alpha   90.00
_cell.angle_beta   90.00
_cell.angle_gamma   90.00
#
_symmetry.space_group_name_H-M   'P 1'
#
loop_
_entity.id
_entity.type
_entity.pdbx_description
1 polymer ?
#
loop_
_entity_poly.entity_id
_entity_poly.type
_entity_poly.pdbx_seq_one_letter_code
_entity_poly.pdbx_strand_id
1 'polypeptide(L)'
;VPPYNTTANGLICPVCYNDDSDECGSTGYMICRGHETECIDMATTMYKQDTSKFKFSLMGCTTLGGCSLGNKIVPGSKIVEAKRMLCYDAAPIIHW
;
A
#
# COMPACT_ATOMS: atom_id res chain seq x y z
N VAL A 1 17.83 9.14 0.88
CA VAL A 1 16.99 8.25 0.04
C VAL A 1 17.03 8.80 -1.38
N PRO A 2 17.21 7.97 -2.42
CA PRO A 2 17.14 8.43 -3.81
C PRO A 2 15.79 9.08 -4.12
N PRO A 3 15.71 9.99 -5.11
CA PRO A 3 14.43 10.59 -5.49
C PRO A 3 13.46 9.51 -6.00
N TYR A 4 12.20 9.63 -5.59
CA TYR A 4 11.13 8.76 -6.08
C TYR A 4 10.90 9.00 -7.57
N ASN A 5 10.86 7.93 -8.36
CA ASN A 5 10.60 8.01 -9.79
C ASN A 5 9.10 8.22 -10.04
N THR A 6 8.74 9.43 -10.45
CA THR A 6 7.33 9.81 -10.67
C THR A 6 6.82 9.51 -12.09
N THR A 7 7.62 8.95 -12.98
CA THR A 7 7.20 8.63 -14.35
C THR A 7 6.13 7.54 -14.36
N ALA A 8 4.99 7.78 -15.00
CA ALA A 8 3.94 6.78 -15.17
C ALA A 8 4.44 5.57 -15.97
N ASN A 9 4.11 4.36 -15.51
CA ASN A 9 4.60 3.12 -16.13
C ASN A 9 3.53 2.33 -16.92
N GLY A 10 2.32 2.88 -17.06
CA GLY A 10 1.23 2.28 -17.82
C GLY A 10 0.45 1.19 -17.08
N LEU A 11 0.70 0.99 -15.78
CA LEU A 11 -0.03 0.08 -14.92
C LEU A 11 -0.99 0.85 -14.00
N ILE A 12 -2.05 0.18 -13.54
CA ILE A 12 -3.04 0.70 -12.62
C ILE A 12 -3.35 -0.28 -11.49
N CYS A 13 -3.66 0.29 -10.33
CA CYS A 13 -4.14 -0.43 -9.16
C CYS A 13 -5.38 0.26 -8.57
N PRO A 14 -6.30 -0.50 -7.95
CA PRO A 14 -7.32 0.07 -7.08
C PRO A 14 -6.65 0.93 -6.00
N VAL A 15 -7.29 2.04 -5.65
CA VAL A 15 -6.82 2.91 -4.57
C VAL A 15 -7.89 3.06 -3.49
N CYS A 16 -7.46 3.02 -2.25
CA CYS A 16 -8.23 3.48 -1.09
C CYS A 16 -7.30 3.78 0.07
N TYR A 17 -7.77 4.59 1.01
CA TYR A 17 -7.11 4.85 2.27
C TYR A 17 -8.17 5.13 3.33
N ASN A 18 -8.06 4.50 4.49
CA ASN A 18 -8.94 4.76 5.61
C ASN A 18 -8.19 4.65 6.94
N ASP A 19 -8.24 5.73 7.72
CA ASP A 19 -7.72 5.78 9.07
C ASP A 19 -8.71 5.15 10.05
N ASP A 20 -8.20 4.50 11.09
CA ASP A 20 -8.99 3.85 12.13
C ASP A 20 -10.03 2.84 11.60
N SER A 21 -9.70 2.20 10.47
CA SER A 21 -10.48 1.11 9.86
C SER A 21 -9.56 0.03 9.29
N ASP A 22 -9.97 -1.23 9.39
CA ASP A 22 -9.37 -2.37 8.67
C ASP A 22 -10.00 -2.61 7.29
N GLU A 23 -11.04 -1.85 6.96
CA GLU A 23 -11.72 -1.90 5.68
C GLU A 23 -11.64 -0.56 4.96
N CYS A 24 -11.23 -0.65 3.69
CA CYS A 24 -11.45 0.38 2.70
C CYS A 24 -11.94 -0.28 1.41
N GLY A 25 -13.02 0.26 0.84
CA GLY A 25 -13.47 -0.09 -0.50
C GLY A 25 -12.74 0.77 -1.52
N SER A 26 -12.41 0.20 -2.67
CA SER A 26 -11.78 0.95 -3.77
C SER A 26 -12.61 2.20 -4.10
N THR A 27 -11.97 3.36 -4.10
CA THR A 27 -12.58 4.65 -4.49
C THR A 27 -12.29 5.01 -5.94
N GLY A 28 -11.54 4.17 -6.64
CA GLY A 28 -11.08 4.36 -8.01
C GLY A 28 -9.77 3.63 -8.27
N TYR A 29 -9.05 4.08 -9.30
CA TYR A 29 -7.77 3.53 -9.71
C TYR A 29 -6.71 4.62 -9.79
N MET A 30 -5.47 4.27 -9.46
CA MET A 30 -4.30 5.14 -9.61
C MET A 30 -3.34 4.57 -10.66
N ILE A 31 -2.66 5.46 -11.37
CA ILE A 31 -1.58 5.10 -12.31
C ILE A 31 -0.30 4.88 -11.51
N CYS A 32 0.30 3.69 -11.65
CA CYS A 32 1.56 3.33 -11.01
C CYS A 32 2.76 4.05 -11.66
N ARG A 33 3.84 4.21 -10.89
CA ARG A 33 5.00 5.00 -11.31
C ARG A 33 6.30 4.23 -11.13
N GLY A 34 7.29 4.56 -11.96
CA GLY A 34 8.60 3.94 -11.93
C GLY A 34 8.52 2.41 -12.00
N HIS A 35 9.05 1.75 -10.98
CA HIS A 35 9.13 0.28 -10.89
C HIS A 35 8.02 -0.35 -10.05
N GLU A 36 6.94 0.39 -9.78
CA GLU A 36 5.77 -0.17 -9.09
C GLU A 36 4.97 -1.06 -10.05
N THR A 37 5.14 -2.39 -9.91
CA THR A 37 4.55 -3.38 -10.81
C THR A 37 3.50 -4.28 -10.15
N GLU A 38 3.30 -4.12 -8.84
CA GLU A 38 2.31 -4.87 -8.06
C GLU A 38 1.29 -3.91 -7.44
N CYS A 39 0.09 -4.39 -7.20
CA CYS A 39 -0.89 -3.76 -6.32
C CYS A 39 -0.74 -4.31 -4.92
N ILE A 40 -0.95 -3.46 -3.92
CA ILE A 40 -1.04 -3.85 -2.51
C ILE A 40 -2.46 -3.62 -2.00
N ASP A 41 -2.97 -4.56 -1.21
CA ASP A 41 -4.16 -4.43 -0.38
C ASP A 41 -3.77 -4.78 1.07
N MET A 42 -3.86 -3.79 1.95
CA MET A 42 -3.32 -3.87 3.29
C MET A 42 -4.31 -3.35 4.32
N ALA A 43 -4.42 -4.08 5.44
CA ALA A 43 -5.07 -3.64 6.65
C ALA A 43 -4.21 -4.04 7.84
N THR A 44 -3.68 -3.05 8.57
CA THR A 44 -2.74 -3.29 9.67
C THR A 44 -3.12 -2.48 10.89
N THR A 45 -2.72 -3.02 12.04
CA THR A 45 -2.68 -2.28 13.29
C THR A 45 -1.25 -2.17 13.78
N MET A 46 -0.85 -0.95 14.12
CA MET A 46 0.49 -0.58 14.53
C MET A 46 0.45 0.15 15.88
N TYR A 47 1.49 -0.01 16.70
CA TYR A 47 1.75 0.89 17.83
C TYR A 47 2.69 2.00 17.37
N LYS A 48 2.32 3.24 17.64
CA LYS A 48 3.25 4.37 17.65
C LYS A 48 4.14 4.28 18.91
N GLN A 49 5.25 5.01 18.92
CA GLN A 49 6.21 5.06 20.03
C GLN A 49 5.60 5.41 21.39
N ASP A 50 4.45 6.10 21.40
CA ASP A 50 3.68 6.51 22.57
C ASP A 50 2.68 5.43 23.05
N THR A 51 2.77 4.20 22.55
CA THR A 51 1.84 3.09 22.83
C THR A 51 0.42 3.28 22.28
N SER A 52 0.16 4.37 21.55
CA SER A 52 -1.13 4.58 20.88
C SER A 52 -1.29 3.56 19.75
N LYS A 53 -2.37 2.78 19.84
CA LYS A 53 -2.77 1.84 18.78
C LYS A 53 -3.37 2.64 17.64
N PHE A 54 -2.83 2.49 16.44
CA PHE A 54 -3.37 3.07 15.21
C PHE A 54 -3.58 1.93 14.21
N LYS A 55 -4.77 1.86 13.63
CA LYS A 55 -5.07 0.93 12.54
C LYS A 55 -5.42 1.71 11.28
N PHE A 56 -5.11 1.13 10.13
CA PHE A 56 -5.46 1.69 8.84
C PHE A 56 -5.59 0.59 7.80
N SER A 57 -6.27 0.93 6.73
CA SER A 57 -6.36 0.12 5.52
C SER A 57 -6.05 0.96 4.29
N LEU A 58 -5.41 0.35 3.31
CA LEU A 58 -5.09 0.99 2.03
C LEU A 58 -5.02 0.00 0.88
N MET A 59 -5.23 0.54 -0.32
CA MET A 59 -4.89 -0.08 -1.59
C MET A 59 -4.04 0.88 -2.42
N GLY A 60 -3.10 0.37 -3.21
CA GLY A 60 -2.30 1.19 -4.11
C GLY A 60 -1.24 0.40 -4.87
N CYS A 61 -0.28 1.10 -5.48
CA CYS A 61 0.84 0.50 -6.18
C CYS A 61 2.02 0.21 -5.24
N THR A 62 2.78 -0.85 -5.51
CA THR A 62 4.01 -1.21 -4.81
C THR A 62 5.02 -1.85 -5.77
N THR A 63 6.29 -1.87 -5.37
CA THR A 63 7.35 -2.58 -6.10
C THR A 63 7.35 -4.05 -5.74
N LEU A 64 7.93 -4.90 -6.60
CA LEU A 64 8.12 -6.33 -6.32
C LEU A 64 8.69 -6.57 -4.91
N GLY A 65 8.00 -7.40 -4.13
CA GLY A 65 8.39 -7.70 -2.75
C GLY A 65 7.93 -6.65 -1.73
N GLY A 66 7.07 -5.72 -2.12
CA GLY A 66 6.44 -4.75 -1.23
C GLY A 66 5.66 -5.40 -0.09
N CYS A 67 4.98 -6.52 -0.35
CA CYS A 67 4.35 -7.33 0.69
C CYS A 67 5.33 -8.15 1.55
N SER A 68 6.56 -8.34 1.09
CA SER A 68 7.62 -8.98 1.87
C SER A 68 8.33 -8.00 2.82
N LEU A 69 8.06 -6.69 2.71
CA LEU A 69 8.54 -5.67 3.63
C LEU A 69 7.76 -5.72 4.96
N GLY A 70 7.93 -6.84 5.66
CA GLY A 70 7.53 -6.98 7.05
C GLY A 70 8.10 -5.86 7.92
N ASN A 71 7.26 -5.33 8.80
CA ASN A 71 7.59 -4.50 9.97
C ASN A 71 8.36 -3.19 9.73
N LYS A 72 8.57 -2.74 8.49
CA LYS A 72 9.30 -1.48 8.16
C LYS A 72 8.51 -0.47 7.32
N ILE A 73 7.17 -0.50 7.42
CA ILE A 73 6.31 0.40 6.63
C ILE A 73 6.40 1.84 7.14
N VAL A 74 6.51 2.03 8.46
CA VAL A 74 6.57 3.35 9.09
C VAL A 74 7.72 3.40 10.09
N PRO A 75 8.76 4.25 9.88
CA PRO A 75 9.82 4.44 10.85
C PRO A 75 9.27 4.77 12.24
N GLY A 76 9.77 4.11 13.27
CA GLY A 76 9.32 4.31 14.65
C GLY A 76 7.98 3.65 15.00
N SER A 77 7.36 2.89 14.10
CA SER A 77 6.14 2.14 14.43
C SER A 77 6.41 0.65 14.43
N LYS A 78 5.71 -0.09 15.32
CA LYS A 78 5.75 -1.56 15.35
C LYS A 78 4.42 -2.09 14.85
N ILE A 79 4.46 -2.92 13.80
CA ILE A 79 3.27 -3.67 13.37
C ILE A 79 2.95 -4.68 14.47
N VAL A 80 1.72 -4.62 14.97
CA VAL A 80 1.21 -5.49 16.03
C VAL A 80 0.43 -6.64 15.40
N GLU A 81 -0.33 -6.31 14.35
CA GLU A 81 -1.23 -7.22 13.68
C GLU A 81 -1.38 -6.78 12.21
N ALA A 82 -1.13 -7.70 11.29
CA ALA A 82 -1.46 -7.53 9.88
C ALA A 82 -2.68 -8.41 9.59
N LYS A 83 -3.87 -7.80 9.53
CA LYS A 83 -5.11 -8.51 9.23
C LYS A 83 -5.20 -8.91 7.76
N ARG A 84 -4.69 -8.04 6.89
CA ARG A 84 -4.66 -8.22 5.44
C ARG A 84 -3.37 -7.63 4.89
N MET A 85 -2.69 -8.41 4.07
CA MET A 85 -1.52 -7.97 3.31
C MET A 85 -1.44 -8.87 2.07
N LEU A 86 -1.98 -8.36 0.96
CA LEU A 86 -2.05 -9.07 -0.30
C LEU A 86 -1.33 -8.24 -1.36
N CYS A 87 -0.48 -8.91 -2.14
CA CYS A 87 0.10 -8.35 -3.35
C CYS A 87 -0.32 -9.20 -4.55
N TYR A 88 -0.55 -8.53 -5.67
CA TYR A 88 -0.90 -9.15 -6.94
C TYR A 88 -0.44 -8.24 -8.09
N ASP A 89 -0.31 -8.79 -9.30
CA ASP A 89 0.16 -8.03 -10.45
C ASP A 89 -0.73 -6.83 -10.76
N ALA A 90 -0.11 -5.68 -11.06
CA ALA A 90 -0.85 -4.51 -11.50
C ALA A 90 -1.39 -4.70 -12.93
N ALA A 91 -2.58 -4.17 -13.18
CA ALA A 91 -3.22 -4.31 -14.48
C ALA A 91 -2.68 -3.25 -15.47
N PRO A 92 -2.55 -3.58 -16.77
CA PRO A 92 -2.24 -2.58 -17.78
C PRO A 92 -3.41 -1.61 -17.99
N ILE A 93 -3.11 -0.36 -18.32
CA ILE A 93 -4.11 0.60 -18.83
C ILE A 93 -4.48 0.15 -20.24
N ILE A 94 -5.50 -0.69 -20.36
CA ILE A 94 -6.15 -1.02 -21.62
C ILE A 94 -7.44 -0.20 -21.71
N HIS A 95 -7.50 0.69 -22.71
CA HIS A 95 -8.63 1.55 -23.11
C HIS A 95 -9.83 1.63 -22.14
N TRP A 96 -9.90 2.72 -21.37
CA TRP A 96 -11.06 3.14 -20.57
C TRP A 96 -12.16 3.73 -21.47
#